data_AF-A0A7K0K265-F1
#
_entry.id   AF-A0A7K0K265-F1
#
_cell.length_a   1.000
_cell.length_b   1.000
_cell.length_c   1.000
_cell.angle_alpha   90.00
_cell.angle_beta   90.00
_cell.angle_gamma   90.00
#
_symmetry.space_group_name_H-M   'P 1'
#
loop_
_entity.id
_entity.type
_entity.pdbx_description
1 polymer ?
#
loop_
_entity_poly.entity_id
_entity_poly.type
_entity_poly.pdbx_seq_one_letter_code
_entity_poly.pdbx_strand_id
1 'polypeptide(L)'
;MSLNKLESWLTETPKHLVAALFSLAAAGIVLVIVILFVVSPQIAAIPNDPDAKAGPQPKSTKTGSSQLLVEVSGKTYRNNSTLNMGILDAPSATPAEGTKPADNGAPLPEPPKIDPQAQLNLDGVSDLTYPSSLTSVDTDTEAEVPTPSKTSKWAKKTPTKSPKSNQVKAGDPLNFAGLKAFFADLKNGDFTTMQRACWTITPEVFTDRFTTQPAQYALVEALGTAPEKTEVGLKWSGKFVEVSVSWSELSTHYSCPVLAYGGELDAVSVPDVTYVMERLLARNSYPLSPSDSEDNYPLLCSEWSPPAEFTEFSPRASEKLTLDEKGLIDDATFATLQKILESDIKLYTVKNEYPMYLRASESQLKEPSAYFFRDKDGSLCIGSVVEKR
;
A
#
# COMPACT_ATOMS: atom_id res chain seq x y z
N MET A 1 -36.40 -47.75 3.74
CA MET A 1 -35.58 -47.33 4.90
C MET A 1 -36.57 -46.89 5.97
N SER A 2 -36.73 -47.67 7.05
CA SER A 2 -37.87 -47.56 7.97
C SER A 2 -37.77 -46.36 8.92
N LEU A 3 -38.93 -45.76 9.25
CA LEU A 3 -39.08 -44.59 10.12
C LEU A 3 -38.38 -44.72 11.48
N ASN A 4 -38.21 -45.93 11.99
CA ASN A 4 -37.61 -46.20 13.30
C ASN A 4 -36.12 -45.82 13.39
N LYS A 5 -35.45 -45.55 12.26
CA LYS A 5 -34.03 -45.11 12.24
C LYS A 5 -33.85 -43.59 12.33
N LEU A 6 -34.92 -42.81 12.15
CA LEU A 6 -34.86 -41.34 12.26
C LEU A 6 -35.05 -40.86 13.71
N GLU A 7 -35.87 -41.56 14.50
CA GLU A 7 -36.14 -41.20 15.90
C GLU A 7 -34.95 -41.46 16.84
N SER A 8 -34.10 -42.46 16.56
CA SER A 8 -32.91 -42.71 17.38
C SER A 8 -31.77 -41.72 17.11
N TRP A 9 -31.81 -40.99 15.98
CA TRP A 9 -30.78 -40.00 15.66
C TRP A 9 -31.07 -38.62 16.26
N LEU A 10 -32.35 -38.30 16.47
CA LEU A 10 -32.79 -37.01 17.03
C LEU A 10 -32.64 -36.91 18.56
N THR A 11 -32.41 -38.01 19.26
CA THR A 11 -32.42 -38.06 20.74
C THR A 11 -31.03 -38.09 21.38
N GLU A 12 -29.94 -38.23 20.62
CA GLU A 12 -28.57 -38.33 21.17
C GLU A 12 -27.70 -37.07 21.00
N THR A 13 -28.20 -36.01 20.36
CA THR A 13 -27.40 -34.81 20.05
C THR A 13 -27.64 -33.53 20.90
N PRO A 14 -28.08 -33.54 22.18
CA PRO A 14 -28.12 -32.29 22.94
C PRO A 14 -26.91 -32.07 23.88
N LYS A 15 -26.08 -33.08 24.20
CA LYS A 15 -25.05 -32.92 25.24
C LYS A 15 -23.76 -32.26 24.75
N HIS A 16 -23.29 -32.59 23.56
CA HIS A 16 -22.04 -32.04 23.01
C HIS A 16 -22.21 -30.63 22.43
N LEU A 17 -23.41 -30.30 21.92
CA LEU A 17 -23.68 -28.98 21.37
C LEU A 17 -23.86 -27.92 22.46
N VAL A 18 -24.49 -28.30 23.59
CA VAL A 18 -24.60 -27.43 24.76
C VAL A 18 -23.24 -27.24 25.42
N ALA A 19 -22.43 -28.29 25.55
CA ALA A 19 -21.06 -28.15 26.06
C ALA A 19 -20.18 -27.24 25.19
N ALA A 20 -20.26 -27.36 23.86
CA ALA A 20 -19.51 -26.51 22.94
C ALA A 20 -19.96 -25.03 22.99
N LEU A 21 -21.26 -24.77 23.14
CA LEU A 21 -21.79 -23.41 23.28
C LEU A 21 -21.38 -22.76 24.61
N PHE A 22 -21.33 -23.52 25.71
CA PHE A 22 -20.83 -23.00 27.00
C PHE A 22 -19.33 -22.73 26.98
N SER A 23 -18.51 -23.52 26.27
CA SER A 23 -17.08 -23.25 26.11
C SER A 23 -16.80 -21.98 25.30
N LEU A 24 -17.62 -21.70 24.29
CA LEU A 24 -17.49 -20.49 23.45
C LEU A 24 -17.89 -19.22 24.22
N ALA A 25 -18.92 -19.30 25.07
CA ALA A 25 -19.31 -18.20 25.96
C ALA A 25 -18.25 -17.92 27.05
N ALA A 26 -17.63 -18.96 27.61
CA ALA A 26 -16.56 -18.81 28.60
C ALA A 26 -15.29 -18.17 27.99
N ALA A 27 -14.91 -18.55 26.77
CA ALA A 27 -13.78 -17.93 26.06
C ALA A 27 -14.03 -16.45 25.73
N GLY A 28 -15.26 -16.08 25.36
CA GLY A 28 -15.65 -14.69 25.13
C GLY A 28 -15.59 -13.82 26.39
N ILE A 29 -16.04 -14.36 27.53
CA ILE A 29 -15.99 -13.64 28.82
C ILE A 29 -14.55 -13.43 29.29
N VAL A 30 -13.65 -14.41 29.11
CA VAL A 30 -12.23 -14.25 29.45
C VAL A 30 -11.57 -13.19 28.56
N LEU A 31 -11.90 -13.13 27.26
CA LEU A 31 -11.37 -12.12 26.34
C LEU A 31 -11.83 -10.70 26.73
N VAL A 32 -13.09 -10.53 27.12
CA VAL A 32 -13.63 -9.24 27.59
C VAL A 32 -13.00 -8.82 28.92
N ILE A 33 -12.76 -9.74 29.86
CA ILE A 33 -12.10 -9.44 31.14
C ILE A 33 -10.62 -9.05 30.92
N VAL A 34 -9.90 -9.72 30.01
CA VAL A 34 -8.52 -9.36 29.68
C VAL A 34 -8.45 -7.97 29.05
N ILE A 35 -9.36 -7.63 28.13
CA ILE A 35 -9.41 -6.28 27.56
C ILE A 35 -9.73 -5.23 28.63
N LEU A 36 -10.73 -5.47 29.49
CA LEU A 36 -11.16 -4.47 30.48
C LEU A 36 -10.21 -4.30 31.67
N PHE A 37 -9.45 -5.32 32.07
CA PHE A 37 -8.60 -5.25 33.27
C PHE A 37 -7.09 -5.25 32.98
N VAL A 38 -6.64 -5.71 31.82
CA VAL A 38 -5.20 -5.70 31.45
C VAL A 38 -4.88 -4.54 30.51
N VAL A 39 -5.77 -4.19 29.58
CA VAL A 39 -5.50 -3.13 28.59
C VAL A 39 -5.98 -1.74 29.08
N SER A 40 -7.03 -1.66 29.90
CA SER A 40 -7.62 -0.38 30.30
C SER A 40 -6.95 0.41 31.45
N PRO A 41 -6.04 -0.10 32.31
CA PRO A 41 -5.38 0.76 33.29
C PRO A 41 -4.12 1.40 32.68
N GLN A 42 -4.29 2.19 31.62
CA GLN A 42 -3.31 3.21 31.20
C GLN A 42 -3.96 4.59 30.96
N ILE A 43 -5.23 4.76 31.30
CA ILE A 43 -5.93 6.06 31.25
C ILE A 43 -6.65 6.32 32.57
N ALA A 44 -5.92 6.41 33.68
CA ALA A 44 -6.39 7.04 34.92
C ALA A 44 -5.25 7.19 35.95
N ALA A 45 -4.32 8.10 35.71
CA ALA A 45 -3.48 8.66 36.76
C ALA A 45 -3.04 10.08 36.38
N ILE A 46 -4.01 11.00 36.26
CA ILE A 46 -3.75 12.43 36.35
C ILE A 46 -4.23 12.85 37.75
N PRO A 47 -3.34 13.14 38.71
CA PRO A 47 -3.75 13.86 39.90
C PRO A 47 -4.01 15.32 39.52
N ASN A 48 -5.23 15.79 39.79
CA ASN A 48 -5.57 17.21 39.78
C ASN A 48 -4.84 17.87 40.96
N ASP A 49 -3.77 18.60 40.68
CA ASP A 49 -3.10 19.47 41.66
C ASP A 49 -3.35 20.94 41.27
N PRO A 50 -4.23 21.67 41.99
CA PRO A 50 -4.57 23.04 41.66
C PRO A 50 -3.59 24.02 42.32
N ASP A 51 -2.27 23.88 42.14
CA ASP A 51 -1.28 24.84 42.66
C ASP A 51 0.13 24.77 42.02
N ALA A 52 0.24 24.43 40.73
CA ALA A 52 1.54 24.42 40.04
C ALA A 52 1.98 25.82 39.56
N LYS A 53 2.75 26.51 40.40
CA LYS A 53 3.46 27.76 40.08
C LYS A 53 4.36 27.63 38.84
N ALA A 54 4.37 28.68 38.02
CA ALA A 54 5.23 28.86 36.86
C ALA A 54 6.72 28.57 37.18
N GLY A 55 7.25 27.52 36.54
CA GLY A 55 8.67 27.17 36.52
C GLY A 55 9.33 27.56 35.18
N PRO A 56 10.66 27.77 35.15
CA PRO A 56 11.31 28.65 34.19
C PRO A 56 11.45 28.02 32.79
N GLN A 57 11.21 28.86 31.77
CA GLN A 57 11.48 28.55 30.36
C GLN A 57 12.90 27.98 30.17
N PRO A 58 13.07 26.88 29.41
CA PRO A 58 14.39 26.41 29.06
C PRO A 58 15.05 27.44 28.13
N LYS A 59 16.17 27.96 28.61
CA LYS A 59 17.07 28.85 27.87
C LYS A 59 17.52 28.16 26.58
N SER A 60 17.34 28.87 25.48
CA SER A 60 18.02 28.67 24.20
C SER A 60 19.49 28.26 24.42
N THR A 61 19.78 27.00 24.10
CA THR A 61 21.15 26.52 23.91
C THR A 61 21.32 26.27 22.43
N LYS A 62 21.95 27.22 21.75
CA LYS A 62 22.52 27.00 20.42
C LYS A 62 23.67 26.00 20.56
N THR A 63 23.64 24.91 19.79
CA THR A 63 24.62 24.53 18.74
C THR A 63 24.60 23.00 18.56
N GLY A 64 24.27 22.56 17.35
CA GLY A 64 24.21 21.14 16.96
C GLY A 64 22.92 20.71 16.26
N SER A 65 22.29 21.58 15.46
CA SER A 65 21.17 21.17 14.61
C SER A 65 21.76 20.53 13.36
N SER A 66 21.72 19.19 13.25
CA SER A 66 21.87 18.54 11.95
C SER A 66 20.61 18.83 11.15
N GLN A 67 20.65 19.92 10.37
CA GLN A 67 19.52 20.54 9.67
C GLN A 67 19.04 19.80 8.40
N LEU A 68 19.64 18.65 8.07
CA LEU A 68 19.52 18.08 6.73
C LEU A 68 18.37 17.09 6.58
N LEU A 69 18.12 16.27 7.60
CA LEU A 69 16.99 15.33 7.57
C LEU A 69 15.85 15.84 8.44
N VAL A 70 14.64 15.77 7.89
CA VAL A 70 13.40 16.09 8.58
C VAL A 70 12.59 14.81 8.77
N GLU A 71 12.09 14.59 9.99
CA GLU A 71 11.13 13.54 10.25
C GLU A 71 9.88 13.83 9.42
N VAL A 72 9.46 12.86 8.64
CA VAL A 72 8.24 12.91 7.85
C VAL A 72 7.08 12.73 8.84
N SER A 73 6.60 13.82 9.45
CA SER A 73 5.56 13.78 10.49
C SER A 73 4.38 14.71 10.18
N GLY A 74 3.16 14.22 10.42
CA GLY A 74 1.92 14.95 10.77
C GLY A 74 1.34 15.99 9.80
N LYS A 75 0.02 15.89 9.52
CA LYS A 75 -0.88 16.82 8.78
C LYS A 75 -0.49 17.26 7.36
N THR A 76 0.78 17.50 7.07
CA THR A 76 1.37 17.63 5.73
C THR A 76 1.68 16.27 5.12
N TYR A 77 1.73 15.24 5.96
CA TYR A 77 1.69 13.85 5.57
C TYR A 77 0.22 13.43 5.47
N ARG A 78 -0.30 13.21 4.25
CA ARG A 78 -1.67 12.72 4.07
C ARG A 78 -1.76 11.24 4.43
N ASN A 79 -1.73 10.94 5.72
CA ASN A 79 -2.19 9.66 6.28
C ASN A 79 -3.59 9.76 6.91
N ASN A 80 -4.29 10.88 6.70
CA ASN A 80 -5.74 10.93 6.89
C ASN A 80 -6.37 11.26 5.54
N SER A 81 -7.05 10.24 4.99
CA SER A 81 -8.05 10.32 3.92
C SER A 81 -8.57 11.74 3.70
N THR A 82 -7.92 12.45 2.81
CA THR A 82 -8.49 13.60 2.14
C THR A 82 -8.07 13.41 0.71
N LEU A 83 -8.86 12.60 -0.01
CA LEU A 83 -9.52 13.14 -1.19
C LEU A 83 -9.73 14.63 -0.97
N ASN A 84 -8.72 15.44 -1.31
CA ASN A 84 -8.80 16.89 -1.25
C ASN A 84 -9.58 17.32 -2.50
N MET A 85 -10.73 16.66 -2.68
CA MET A 85 -11.82 16.96 -3.58
C MET A 85 -12.51 18.18 -2.97
N GLY A 86 -11.74 19.25 -2.73
CA GLY A 86 -12.16 20.46 -2.03
C GLY A 86 -13.58 20.73 -2.45
N ILE A 87 -14.50 20.54 -1.49
CA ILE A 87 -15.95 20.35 -1.62
C ILE A 87 -16.35 20.56 -3.08
N LEU A 88 -16.63 19.48 -3.82
CA LEU A 88 -17.18 19.51 -5.18
C LEU A 88 -17.96 20.83 -5.42
N ASP A 89 -17.26 21.82 -6.01
CA ASP A 89 -17.70 23.20 -6.29
C ASP A 89 -17.88 24.23 -5.14
N ALA A 90 -17.06 24.25 -4.08
CA ALA A 90 -16.96 25.41 -3.19
C ALA A 90 -15.80 26.34 -3.64
N PRO A 91 -16.08 27.63 -3.94
CA PRO A 91 -15.02 28.59 -4.22
C PRO A 91 -14.12 28.75 -3.00
N SER A 92 -12.81 28.85 -3.23
CA SER A 92 -11.78 29.04 -2.21
C SER A 92 -12.15 30.19 -1.27
N ALA A 93 -12.64 29.87 -0.08
CA ALA A 93 -12.86 30.87 0.95
C ALA A 93 -11.54 31.08 1.70
N THR A 94 -10.86 32.18 1.37
CA THR A 94 -9.87 32.80 2.24
C THR A 94 -10.51 33.01 3.63
N PRO A 95 -9.86 32.70 4.76
CA PRO A 95 -10.47 32.94 6.06
C PRO A 95 -10.51 34.45 6.31
N ALA A 96 -11.68 35.06 6.14
CA ALA A 96 -11.97 36.37 6.71
C ALA A 96 -12.24 36.16 8.22
N GLU A 97 -11.38 36.76 9.02
CA GLU A 97 -11.42 36.72 10.48
C GLU A 97 -12.72 37.34 11.01
N GLY A 98 -13.44 36.57 11.85
CA GLY A 98 -14.54 37.09 12.67
C GLY A 98 -15.93 37.03 12.04
N THR A 99 -16.52 35.84 11.92
CA THR A 99 -17.99 35.70 11.95
C THR A 99 -18.38 34.38 12.62
N LYS A 100 -19.36 34.45 13.53
CA LYS A 100 -19.92 33.31 14.28
C LYS A 100 -20.35 32.16 13.35
N PRO A 101 -20.30 30.90 13.79
CA PRO A 101 -20.80 29.79 13.01
C PRO A 101 -22.32 29.92 12.87
N ALA A 102 -22.79 30.02 11.63
CA ALA A 102 -24.19 29.87 11.31
C ALA A 102 -24.54 28.37 11.36
N ASP A 103 -25.39 28.02 12.32
CA ASP A 103 -26.07 26.74 12.41
C ASP A 103 -27.10 26.65 11.28
N ASN A 104 -26.66 26.18 10.11
CA ASN A 104 -27.53 25.84 8.99
C ASN A 104 -27.36 24.34 8.73
N GLY A 105 -28.28 23.54 9.25
CA GLY A 105 -28.42 22.11 8.94
C GLY A 105 -28.83 21.84 7.49
N ALA A 106 -28.09 22.38 6.52
CA ALA A 106 -28.18 21.97 5.13
C ALA A 106 -27.60 20.55 5.02
N PRO A 107 -28.32 19.60 4.39
CA PRO A 107 -27.75 18.30 4.08
C PRO A 107 -26.46 18.50 3.30
N LEU A 108 -25.38 17.81 3.70
CA LEU A 108 -24.17 17.71 2.89
C LEU A 108 -24.59 17.30 1.46
N PRO A 109 -24.06 17.96 0.41
CA PRO A 109 -24.41 17.60 -0.96
C PRO A 109 -24.16 16.11 -1.18
N GLU A 110 -25.16 15.41 -1.74
CA GLU A 110 -25.04 13.98 -2.03
C GLU A 110 -23.84 13.78 -2.96
N PRO A 111 -22.92 12.85 -2.66
CA PRO A 111 -21.77 12.62 -3.50
C PRO A 111 -22.22 12.25 -4.92
N PRO A 112 -21.52 12.74 -5.95
CA PRO A 112 -21.89 12.52 -7.33
C PRO A 112 -21.91 11.03 -7.62
N LYS A 113 -22.91 10.61 -8.39
CA LYS A 113 -23.12 9.21 -8.75
C LYS A 113 -22.29 8.91 -10.00
N ILE A 114 -21.69 7.72 -10.01
CA ILE A 114 -20.98 7.19 -11.16
C ILE A 114 -22.00 6.92 -12.27
N ASP A 115 -21.75 7.42 -13.48
CA ASP A 115 -22.57 7.08 -14.64
C ASP A 115 -22.41 5.59 -14.98
N PRO A 116 -23.48 4.78 -14.96
CA PRO A 116 -23.41 3.36 -15.34
C PRO A 116 -22.88 3.15 -16.78
N GLN A 117 -23.08 4.15 -17.65
CA GLN A 117 -22.64 4.13 -19.05
C GLN A 117 -21.21 4.67 -19.25
N ALA A 118 -20.52 5.10 -18.19
CA ALA A 118 -19.12 5.52 -18.28
C ALA A 118 -18.26 4.41 -18.93
N GLN A 119 -17.36 4.84 -19.81
CA GLN A 119 -16.44 4.00 -20.57
C GLN A 119 -15.02 4.48 -20.35
N LEU A 120 -14.08 3.53 -20.33
CA LEU A 120 -12.66 3.81 -20.40
C LEU A 120 -12.34 4.41 -21.77
N ASN A 121 -11.73 5.59 -21.77
CA ASN A 121 -11.31 6.26 -23.00
C ASN A 121 -9.88 5.84 -23.34
N LEU A 122 -9.71 5.31 -24.56
CA LEU A 122 -8.45 4.84 -25.14
C LEU A 122 -8.15 5.54 -26.48
N ASP A 123 -8.83 6.64 -26.76
CA ASP A 123 -8.67 7.38 -28.00
C ASP A 123 -7.24 7.91 -28.09
N GLY A 124 -6.63 7.76 -29.27
CA GLY A 124 -5.26 8.20 -29.53
C GLY A 124 -4.16 7.28 -28.97
N VAL A 125 -4.49 6.24 -28.22
CA VAL A 125 -3.50 5.28 -27.66
C VAL A 125 -3.69 3.83 -28.11
N SER A 126 -4.74 3.53 -28.89
CA SER A 126 -5.07 2.17 -29.34
C SER A 126 -3.99 1.52 -30.22
N ASP A 127 -3.24 2.34 -30.96
CA ASP A 127 -2.25 1.89 -31.95
C ASP A 127 -0.81 1.99 -31.41
N LEU A 128 -0.65 2.25 -30.11
CA LEU A 128 0.66 2.32 -29.48
C LEU A 128 1.29 0.94 -29.37
N THR A 129 2.62 0.95 -29.34
CA THR A 129 3.46 -0.22 -29.09
C THR A 129 4.34 0.00 -27.86
N TYR A 130 4.75 -1.11 -27.23
CA TYR A 130 5.58 -1.05 -26.03
C TYR A 130 6.98 -0.48 -26.36
N PRO A 131 7.53 0.41 -25.53
CA PRO A 131 8.84 1.02 -25.77
C PRO A 131 9.99 0.01 -25.66
N SER A 132 11.13 0.34 -26.27
CA SER A 132 12.34 -0.49 -26.24
C SER A 132 12.91 -0.69 -24.83
N SER A 133 12.62 0.24 -23.91
CA SER A 133 13.03 0.17 -22.50
C SER A 133 12.37 -0.97 -21.71
N LEU A 134 11.30 -1.58 -22.21
CA LEU A 134 10.60 -2.69 -21.57
C LEU A 134 11.21 -4.08 -21.81
N THR A 135 12.41 -4.17 -22.39
CA THR A 135 12.96 -5.47 -22.79
C THR A 135 13.32 -6.35 -21.58
N SER A 136 12.39 -7.24 -21.20
CA SER A 136 12.73 -8.52 -20.60
C SER A 136 13.40 -9.36 -21.68
N VAL A 137 14.73 -9.42 -21.63
CA VAL A 137 15.49 -10.46 -22.31
C VAL A 137 15.42 -11.68 -21.40
N ASP A 138 14.57 -12.65 -21.74
CA ASP A 138 14.88 -14.04 -21.45
C ASP A 138 14.30 -14.96 -22.52
N THR A 139 15.22 -15.44 -23.36
CA THR A 139 15.11 -16.72 -24.03
C THR A 139 15.56 -17.79 -23.04
N ASP A 140 14.66 -18.54 -22.41
CA ASP A 140 14.94 -19.96 -22.14
C ASP A 140 13.71 -20.84 -21.88
N THR A 141 13.66 -21.89 -22.71
CA THR A 141 13.27 -23.29 -22.48
C THR A 141 12.14 -23.64 -21.50
N GLU A 142 11.10 -24.21 -22.10
CA GLU A 142 10.07 -25.06 -21.50
C GLU A 142 10.70 -26.20 -20.67
N ALA A 143 10.79 -26.02 -19.35
CA ALA A 143 11.09 -27.09 -18.42
C ALA A 143 9.80 -27.84 -18.05
N GLU A 144 9.57 -28.95 -18.74
CA GLU A 144 8.59 -29.97 -18.39
C GLU A 144 9.10 -30.77 -17.17
N VAL A 145 8.35 -30.80 -16.06
CA VAL A 145 8.64 -31.63 -14.86
C VAL A 145 7.33 -32.24 -14.32
N PRO A 146 7.31 -33.51 -13.88
CA PRO A 146 6.16 -34.39 -14.07
C PRO A 146 5.13 -34.34 -12.93
N THR A 147 3.91 -34.75 -13.28
CA THR A 147 2.75 -34.89 -12.38
C THR A 147 2.84 -36.17 -11.56
N PRO A 148 2.58 -36.14 -10.23
CA PRO A 148 2.02 -37.29 -9.54
C PRO A 148 0.51 -37.07 -9.31
N SER A 149 -0.26 -38.01 -9.85
CA SER A 149 -1.70 -38.15 -9.69
C SER A 149 -2.03 -38.71 -8.30
N LYS A 150 -2.93 -38.05 -7.55
CA LYS A 150 -3.83 -38.71 -6.59
C LYS A 150 -5.05 -37.85 -6.24
N THR A 151 -6.16 -38.57 -6.18
CA THR A 151 -7.57 -38.15 -6.13
C THR A 151 -7.98 -37.36 -4.88
N SER A 152 -8.70 -36.24 -5.06
CA SER A 152 -9.60 -35.68 -4.05
C SER A 152 -10.80 -34.98 -4.71
N LYS A 153 -12.01 -35.45 -4.38
CA LYS A 153 -13.29 -34.92 -4.85
C LYS A 153 -13.75 -33.79 -3.93
N TRP A 154 -13.12 -32.63 -4.06
CA TRP A 154 -13.66 -31.35 -3.60
C TRP A 154 -13.20 -30.28 -4.59
N ALA A 155 -14.09 -29.83 -5.46
CA ALA A 155 -13.85 -28.69 -6.33
C ALA A 155 -13.82 -27.41 -5.48
N LYS A 156 -12.72 -27.19 -4.76
CA LYS A 156 -12.30 -25.83 -4.41
C LYS A 156 -12.00 -25.15 -5.73
N LYS A 157 -12.67 -24.02 -6.01
CA LYS A 157 -12.19 -23.09 -7.04
C LYS A 157 -10.71 -22.87 -6.77
N THR A 158 -9.87 -23.39 -7.65
CA THR A 158 -8.43 -23.16 -7.65
C THR A 158 -8.23 -21.64 -7.58
N PRO A 159 -7.30 -21.12 -6.77
CA PRO A 159 -6.89 -19.74 -6.91
C PRO A 159 -6.46 -19.57 -8.37
N THR A 160 -7.15 -18.71 -9.11
CA THR A 160 -6.70 -18.30 -10.44
C THR A 160 -5.25 -17.85 -10.26
N LYS A 161 -4.31 -18.54 -10.92
CA LYS A 161 -2.93 -18.05 -11.07
C LYS A 161 -3.02 -16.58 -11.46
N SER A 162 -2.57 -15.65 -10.62
CA SER A 162 -2.28 -14.29 -11.09
C SER A 162 -1.24 -14.45 -12.20
N PRO A 163 -1.46 -13.91 -13.41
CA PRO A 163 -0.79 -14.45 -14.57
C PRO A 163 0.45 -13.62 -14.93
N LYS A 164 1.47 -14.37 -15.37
CA LYS A 164 2.80 -13.97 -15.84
C LYS A 164 2.83 -12.62 -16.60
N SER A 165 3.69 -11.69 -16.15
CA SER A 165 3.99 -10.38 -16.79
C SER A 165 4.90 -10.49 -18.04
N ASN A 166 5.40 -11.68 -18.34
CA ASN A 166 6.63 -11.88 -19.11
C ASN A 166 6.43 -12.38 -20.56
N GLN A 167 5.47 -11.82 -21.31
CA GLN A 167 5.29 -12.18 -22.74
C GLN A 167 5.34 -11.02 -23.72
N VAL A 168 5.48 -9.79 -23.26
CA VAL A 168 5.45 -8.61 -24.11
C VAL A 168 6.88 -8.20 -24.47
N LYS A 169 7.13 -7.98 -25.77
CA LYS A 169 8.39 -7.47 -26.29
C LYS A 169 8.25 -6.02 -26.73
N ALA A 170 9.39 -5.34 -26.78
CA ALA A 170 9.47 -4.02 -27.40
C ALA A 170 8.90 -4.06 -28.84
N GLY A 171 8.04 -3.10 -29.16
CA GLY A 171 7.37 -3.01 -30.45
C GLY A 171 6.09 -3.83 -30.58
N ASP A 172 5.76 -4.70 -29.60
CA ASP A 172 4.46 -5.38 -29.60
C ASP A 172 3.33 -4.35 -29.42
N PRO A 173 2.15 -4.55 -30.05
CA PRO A 173 0.98 -3.71 -29.81
C PRO A 173 0.55 -3.73 -28.35
N LEU A 174 0.12 -2.58 -27.83
CA LEU A 174 -0.42 -2.49 -26.47
C LEU A 174 -1.71 -3.29 -26.33
N ASN A 175 -1.83 -4.03 -25.23
CA ASN A 175 -3.06 -4.71 -24.85
C ASN A 175 -3.66 -4.08 -23.59
N PHE A 176 -4.83 -3.46 -23.74
CA PHE A 176 -5.54 -2.81 -22.63
C PHE A 176 -6.44 -3.74 -21.81
N ALA A 177 -6.32 -5.07 -21.95
CA ALA A 177 -7.19 -6.02 -21.25
C ALA A 177 -7.12 -5.85 -19.72
N GLY A 178 -5.91 -5.67 -19.15
CA GLY A 178 -5.73 -5.46 -17.72
C GLY A 178 -6.39 -4.18 -17.22
N LEU A 179 -6.20 -3.07 -17.93
CA LEU A 179 -6.83 -1.79 -17.59
C LEU A 179 -8.37 -1.82 -17.76
N LYS A 180 -8.87 -2.52 -18.78
CA LYS A 180 -10.32 -2.74 -18.97
C LYS A 180 -10.92 -3.56 -17.83
N ALA A 181 -10.22 -4.56 -17.33
CA ALA A 181 -10.65 -5.34 -16.17
C ALA A 181 -10.70 -4.47 -14.90
N PHE A 182 -9.62 -3.71 -14.62
CA PHE A 182 -9.58 -2.74 -13.53
C PHE A 182 -10.76 -1.75 -13.59
N PHE A 183 -10.99 -1.14 -14.75
CA PHE A 183 -12.08 -0.16 -14.92
C PHE A 183 -13.47 -0.78 -14.71
N ALA A 184 -13.67 -2.02 -15.19
CA ALA A 184 -14.93 -2.74 -15.00
C ALA A 184 -15.19 -3.03 -13.51
N ASP A 185 -14.20 -3.49 -12.77
CA ASP A 185 -14.33 -3.76 -11.34
C ASP A 185 -14.55 -2.48 -10.55
N LEU A 186 -13.82 -1.40 -10.88
CA LEU A 186 -14.00 -0.07 -10.30
C LEU A 186 -15.45 0.42 -10.45
N LYS A 187 -16.00 0.34 -11.67
CA LYS A 187 -17.38 0.79 -11.96
C LYS A 187 -18.44 -0.06 -11.25
N ASN A 188 -18.18 -1.37 -11.12
CA ASN A 188 -19.11 -2.30 -10.48
C ASN A 188 -18.95 -2.36 -8.95
N GLY A 189 -17.93 -1.70 -8.40
CA GLY A 189 -17.60 -1.73 -6.98
C GLY A 189 -17.06 -3.08 -6.50
N ASP A 190 -16.41 -3.86 -7.37
CA ASP A 190 -15.78 -5.15 -6.99
C ASP A 190 -14.39 -4.94 -6.36
N PHE A 191 -14.38 -4.20 -5.24
CA PHE A 191 -13.15 -3.84 -4.54
C PHE A 191 -12.41 -5.04 -3.95
N THR A 192 -13.11 -6.14 -3.70
CA THR A 192 -12.48 -7.37 -3.22
C THR A 192 -11.61 -8.00 -4.31
N THR A 193 -12.08 -8.01 -5.57
CA THR A 193 -11.28 -8.48 -6.70
C THR A 193 -10.13 -7.52 -6.99
N MET A 194 -10.40 -6.21 -7.04
CA MET A 194 -9.37 -5.19 -7.25
C MET A 194 -8.25 -5.26 -6.21
N GLN A 195 -8.58 -5.33 -4.92
CA GLN A 195 -7.57 -5.38 -3.86
C GLN A 195 -6.70 -6.65 -3.94
N ARG A 196 -7.30 -7.79 -4.34
CA ARG A 196 -6.55 -9.04 -4.55
C ARG A 196 -5.62 -8.95 -5.75
N ALA A 197 -6.04 -8.25 -6.80
CA ALA A 197 -5.22 -8.08 -8.00
C ALA A 197 -4.11 -7.04 -7.79
N CYS A 198 -4.41 -5.95 -7.09
CA CYS A 198 -3.46 -4.89 -6.71
C CYS A 198 -2.80 -5.15 -5.36
N TRP A 199 -2.34 -6.39 -5.19
CA TRP A 199 -1.71 -6.89 -3.96
C TRP A 199 -0.36 -6.21 -3.65
N THR A 200 0.20 -5.41 -4.55
CA THR A 200 1.40 -4.60 -4.29
C THR A 200 1.10 -3.33 -3.49
N ILE A 201 -0.18 -2.93 -3.40
CA ILE A 201 -0.67 -1.79 -2.63
C ILE A 201 -1.13 -2.29 -1.25
N THR A 202 -0.76 -1.58 -0.19
CA THR A 202 -1.21 -1.89 1.16
C THR A 202 -2.74 -1.85 1.26
N PRO A 203 -3.39 -2.80 1.98
CA PRO A 203 -4.85 -2.85 2.15
C PRO A 203 -5.48 -1.52 2.58
N GLU A 204 -4.83 -0.82 3.50
CA GLU A 204 -5.29 0.45 4.05
C GLU A 204 -5.27 1.55 2.99
N VAL A 205 -4.17 1.68 2.25
CA VAL A 205 -4.05 2.63 1.13
C VAL A 205 -5.02 2.26 0.02
N PHE A 206 -5.17 0.97 -0.29
CA PHE A 206 -6.13 0.53 -1.30
C PHE A 206 -7.57 0.97 -0.95
N THR A 207 -7.98 0.71 0.30
CA THR A 207 -9.32 1.07 0.79
C THR A 207 -9.56 2.57 0.65
N ASP A 208 -8.61 3.38 1.12
CA ASP A 208 -8.69 4.83 1.07
C ASP A 208 -8.84 5.37 -0.37
N ARG A 209 -8.05 4.82 -1.29
CA ARG A 209 -7.83 5.39 -2.63
C ARG A 209 -8.75 4.85 -3.71
N PHE A 210 -9.36 3.67 -3.52
CA PHE A 210 -10.19 3.07 -4.57
C PHE A 210 -11.64 2.89 -4.15
N THR A 211 -11.94 2.70 -2.86
CA THR A 211 -13.25 2.18 -2.44
C THR A 211 -14.23 3.24 -1.97
N THR A 212 -13.77 4.45 -1.67
CA THR A 212 -14.68 5.54 -1.25
C THR A 212 -15.45 6.10 -2.44
N GLN A 213 -16.72 6.47 -2.26
CA GLN A 213 -17.54 6.96 -3.36
C GLN A 213 -16.95 8.18 -4.11
N PRO A 214 -16.35 9.19 -3.43
CA PRO A 214 -15.72 10.30 -4.14
C PRO A 214 -14.46 9.85 -4.91
N ALA A 215 -13.68 8.89 -4.39
CA ALA A 215 -12.53 8.35 -5.10
C ALA A 215 -12.98 7.64 -6.39
N GLN A 216 -13.99 6.77 -6.29
CA GLN A 216 -14.52 6.07 -7.46
C GLN A 216 -15.01 7.04 -8.54
N TYR A 217 -15.76 8.08 -8.15
CA TYR A 217 -16.21 9.10 -9.09
C TYR A 217 -15.04 9.80 -9.79
N ALA A 218 -14.04 10.25 -9.03
CA ALA A 218 -12.86 10.91 -9.58
C ALA A 218 -12.07 10.01 -10.54
N LEU A 219 -11.92 8.73 -10.19
CA LEU A 219 -11.20 7.76 -11.02
C LEU A 219 -11.95 7.45 -12.32
N VAL A 220 -13.27 7.25 -12.26
CA VAL A 220 -14.08 7.01 -13.46
C VAL A 220 -14.10 8.25 -14.36
N GLU A 221 -14.18 9.45 -13.77
CA GLU A 221 -14.10 10.70 -14.52
C GLU A 221 -12.75 10.87 -15.21
N ALA A 222 -11.63 10.69 -14.50
CA ALA A 222 -10.30 10.75 -15.09
C ALA A 222 -10.11 9.72 -16.20
N LEU A 223 -10.47 8.45 -15.98
CA LEU A 223 -10.33 7.39 -16.99
C LEU A 223 -11.28 7.54 -18.19
N GLY A 224 -12.26 8.45 -18.11
CA GLY A 224 -13.10 8.85 -19.24
C GLY A 224 -12.47 9.93 -20.14
N THR A 225 -11.37 10.57 -19.72
CA THR A 225 -10.65 11.56 -20.54
C THR A 225 -9.66 10.91 -21.50
N ALA A 226 -9.24 11.64 -22.53
CA ALA A 226 -8.26 11.12 -23.48
C ALA A 226 -6.89 10.94 -22.78
N PRO A 227 -6.27 9.75 -22.85
CA PRO A 227 -4.96 9.52 -22.26
C PRO A 227 -3.84 10.26 -22.97
N GLU A 228 -2.81 10.61 -22.20
CA GLU A 228 -1.52 11.11 -22.65
C GLU A 228 -0.46 10.01 -22.55
N LYS A 229 0.36 9.86 -23.60
CA LYS A 229 1.57 9.04 -23.54
C LYS A 229 2.69 9.79 -22.83
N THR A 230 3.29 9.17 -21.83
CA THR A 230 4.44 9.70 -21.09
C THR A 230 5.68 8.83 -21.33
N GLU A 231 6.82 9.20 -20.72
CA GLU A 231 8.04 8.39 -20.77
C GLU A 231 7.86 7.05 -20.05
N VAL A 232 7.11 7.03 -18.95
CA VAL A 232 6.99 5.87 -18.05
C VAL A 232 5.71 5.06 -18.26
N GLY A 233 4.74 5.58 -19.02
CA GLY A 233 3.49 4.88 -19.27
C GLY A 233 2.41 5.73 -19.94
N LEU A 234 1.18 5.53 -19.51
CA LEU A 234 0.02 6.33 -19.91
C LEU A 234 -0.54 7.07 -18.70
N LYS A 235 -1.07 8.27 -18.94
CA LYS A 235 -1.66 9.12 -17.91
C LYS A 235 -3.02 9.64 -18.36
N TRP A 236 -3.99 9.58 -17.47
CA TRP A 236 -5.29 10.21 -17.59
C TRP A 236 -5.40 11.33 -16.57
N SER A 237 -5.87 12.51 -16.99
CA SER A 237 -6.04 13.66 -16.11
C SER A 237 -7.53 13.95 -15.96
N GLY A 238 -8.04 13.82 -14.73
CA GLY A 238 -9.38 14.26 -14.34
C GLY A 238 -9.33 15.56 -13.55
N LYS A 239 -10.50 16.03 -13.09
CA LYS A 239 -10.61 17.25 -12.28
C LYS A 239 -9.91 17.15 -10.93
N PHE A 240 -9.85 15.95 -10.35
CA PHE A 240 -9.40 15.74 -8.96
C PHE A 240 -8.26 14.75 -8.80
N VAL A 241 -8.03 13.91 -9.81
CA VAL A 241 -7.05 12.84 -9.76
C VAL A 241 -6.37 12.71 -11.11
N GLU A 242 -5.06 12.52 -11.10
CA GLU A 242 -4.34 11.99 -12.23
C GLU A 242 -4.12 10.50 -12.01
N VAL A 243 -4.41 9.70 -13.04
CA VAL A 243 -4.27 8.25 -13.02
C VAL A 243 -3.15 7.89 -13.98
N SER A 244 -2.08 7.28 -13.47
CA SER A 244 -0.96 6.84 -14.29
C SER A 244 -0.84 5.32 -14.25
N VAL A 245 -0.53 4.71 -15.39
CA VAL A 245 -0.27 3.27 -15.49
C VAL A 245 1.07 3.10 -16.21
N SER A 246 2.04 2.47 -15.55
CA SER A 246 3.35 2.25 -16.13
C SER A 246 3.29 1.29 -17.32
N TRP A 247 4.32 1.31 -18.17
CA TRP A 247 4.41 0.35 -19.27
C TRP A 247 4.41 -1.11 -18.80
N SER A 248 5.05 -1.39 -17.65
CA SER A 248 5.08 -2.73 -17.04
C SER A 248 3.73 -3.14 -16.46
N GLU A 249 2.96 -2.22 -15.88
CA GLU A 249 1.60 -2.50 -15.41
C GLU A 249 0.62 -2.72 -16.57
N LEU A 250 0.85 -2.10 -17.73
CA LEU A 250 0.06 -2.33 -18.93
C LEU A 250 0.35 -3.69 -19.59
N SER A 251 1.48 -4.35 -19.29
CA SER A 251 1.74 -5.71 -19.79
C SER A 251 1.11 -6.80 -18.93
N THR A 252 0.57 -6.45 -17.77
CA THR A 252 -0.09 -7.42 -16.88
C THR A 252 -1.54 -7.68 -17.31
N HIS A 253 -2.08 -8.81 -16.85
CA HIS A 253 -3.49 -9.13 -17.05
C HIS A 253 -4.44 -8.35 -16.15
N TYR A 254 -3.91 -7.54 -15.24
CA TYR A 254 -4.68 -6.66 -14.36
C TYR A 254 -3.82 -5.47 -13.96
N SER A 255 -4.07 -4.30 -14.55
CA SER A 255 -3.25 -3.13 -14.32
C SER A 255 -3.68 -2.42 -13.04
N CYS A 256 -2.71 -2.08 -12.19
CA CYS A 256 -2.93 -1.38 -10.93
C CYS A 256 -2.40 0.06 -11.03
N PRO A 257 -3.27 1.05 -11.30
CA PRO A 257 -2.82 2.42 -11.54
C PRO A 257 -2.27 3.10 -10.28
N VAL A 258 -1.35 4.02 -10.51
CA VAL A 258 -0.85 4.97 -9.51
C VAL A 258 -1.68 6.25 -9.58
N LEU A 259 -2.06 6.76 -8.40
CA LEU A 259 -3.02 7.83 -8.26
C LEU A 259 -2.36 9.07 -7.64
N ALA A 260 -2.52 10.22 -8.30
CA ALA A 260 -2.08 11.53 -7.80
C ALA A 260 -3.30 12.43 -7.56
N TYR A 261 -3.77 12.48 -6.31
CA TYR A 261 -4.93 13.29 -5.93
C TYR A 261 -4.54 14.75 -5.71
N GLY A 262 -5.17 15.66 -6.45
CA GLY A 262 -4.80 17.08 -6.45
C GLY A 262 -3.48 17.38 -7.18
N GLY A 263 -3.08 16.49 -8.11
CA GLY A 263 -1.87 16.66 -8.93
C GLY A 263 -0.57 16.23 -8.24
N GLU A 264 -0.63 15.69 -7.03
CA GLU A 264 0.53 15.21 -6.28
C GLU A 264 0.33 13.75 -5.87
N LEU A 265 1.38 12.93 -6.04
CA LEU A 265 1.43 11.59 -5.46
C LEU A 265 1.47 11.70 -3.94
N ASP A 266 0.83 10.80 -3.19
CA ASP A 266 0.92 10.84 -1.73
C ASP A 266 2.33 10.63 -1.20
N ALA A 267 2.65 11.14 -0.02
CA ALA A 267 3.95 10.89 0.59
C ALA A 267 4.02 9.41 1.00
N VAL A 268 5.19 8.79 0.85
CA VAL A 268 5.38 7.39 1.25
C VAL A 268 5.10 7.24 2.74
N SER A 269 4.19 6.33 3.07
CA SER A 269 3.70 6.06 4.41
C SER A 269 4.61 5.09 5.21
N VAL A 270 4.56 5.10 6.56
CA VAL A 270 5.16 4.01 7.35
C VAL A 270 4.59 2.64 6.94
N PRO A 271 3.26 2.48 6.77
CA PRO A 271 2.69 1.26 6.20
C PRO A 271 3.30 0.85 4.85
N ASP A 272 3.60 1.78 3.94
CA ASP A 272 4.18 1.45 2.64
C ASP A 272 5.59 0.84 2.76
N VAL A 273 6.47 1.45 3.57
CA VAL A 273 7.81 0.89 3.78
C VAL A 273 7.76 -0.44 4.52
N THR A 274 6.87 -0.57 5.51
CA THR A 274 6.63 -1.80 6.25
C THR A 274 6.23 -2.91 5.29
N TYR A 275 5.26 -2.62 4.41
CA TYR A 275 4.75 -3.60 3.46
C TYR A 275 5.80 -4.03 2.42
N VAL A 276 6.61 -3.10 1.92
CA VAL A 276 7.73 -3.43 1.03
C VAL A 276 8.75 -4.34 1.73
N MET A 277 9.11 -4.06 2.98
CA MET A 277 10.01 -4.91 3.77
C MET A 277 9.40 -6.30 4.04
N GLU A 278 8.14 -6.36 4.48
CA GLU A 278 7.42 -7.62 4.72
C GLU A 278 7.36 -8.48 3.45
N ARG A 279 7.08 -7.87 2.30
CA ARG A 279 7.11 -8.55 1.00
C ARG A 279 8.48 -9.15 0.70
N LEU A 280 9.55 -8.37 0.87
CA LEU A 280 10.92 -8.85 0.62
C LEU A 280 11.26 -10.05 1.54
N LEU A 281 10.91 -9.97 2.82
CA LEU A 281 11.16 -11.03 3.81
C LEU A 281 10.30 -12.29 3.56
N ALA A 282 9.05 -12.12 3.12
CA ALA A 282 8.11 -13.21 2.91
C ALA A 282 8.32 -13.95 1.58
N ARG A 283 8.95 -13.31 0.60
CA ARG A 283 9.02 -13.77 -0.81
C ARG A 283 9.45 -15.23 -0.98
N ASN A 284 10.39 -15.72 -0.17
CA ASN A 284 10.97 -17.05 -0.32
C ASN A 284 10.29 -18.13 0.52
N SER A 285 9.41 -17.76 1.46
CA SER A 285 8.74 -18.69 2.36
C SER A 285 7.22 -18.72 2.11
N TYR A 286 6.60 -17.54 2.07
CA TYR A 286 5.17 -17.37 1.89
C TYR A 286 4.89 -16.06 1.12
N PRO A 287 5.18 -16.04 -0.20
CA PRO A 287 4.94 -14.84 -1.00
C PRO A 287 3.45 -14.50 -1.04
N LEU A 288 3.14 -13.20 -1.00
CA LEU A 288 1.76 -12.68 -1.08
C LEU A 288 1.07 -13.06 -2.40
N SER A 289 1.84 -13.22 -3.46
CA SER A 289 1.40 -13.69 -4.77
C SER A 289 2.43 -14.67 -5.33
N PRO A 290 2.02 -15.73 -6.05
CA PRO A 290 2.96 -16.62 -6.75
C PRO A 290 3.82 -15.91 -7.80
N SER A 291 3.46 -14.68 -8.20
CA SER A 291 4.26 -13.85 -9.11
C SER A 291 5.20 -12.88 -8.38
N ASP A 292 5.12 -12.78 -7.04
CA ASP A 292 5.98 -11.90 -6.25
C ASP A 292 7.42 -12.40 -6.29
N SER A 293 8.21 -11.80 -7.17
CA SER A 293 9.60 -12.17 -7.49
C SER A 293 10.31 -10.90 -7.92
N GLU A 294 11.63 -10.86 -7.77
CA GLU A 294 12.39 -9.66 -8.13
C GLU A 294 12.28 -9.32 -9.63
N ASP A 295 12.20 -10.33 -10.49
CA ASP A 295 12.08 -10.13 -11.94
C ASP A 295 10.74 -9.53 -12.37
N ASN A 296 9.66 -9.87 -11.67
CA ASN A 296 8.31 -9.41 -12.04
C ASN A 296 7.86 -8.18 -11.25
N TYR A 297 8.30 -8.08 -9.99
CA TYR A 297 7.93 -7.01 -9.05
C TYR A 297 9.16 -6.64 -8.22
N PRO A 298 10.12 -5.89 -8.81
CA PRO A 298 11.36 -5.56 -8.15
C PRO A 298 11.10 -4.78 -6.86
N LEU A 299 11.78 -5.18 -5.79
CA LEU A 299 11.76 -4.47 -4.51
C LEU A 299 13.14 -3.88 -4.19
N LEU A 300 14.18 -4.21 -4.96
CA LEU A 300 15.49 -3.58 -4.84
C LEU A 300 15.63 -2.52 -5.92
N CYS A 301 16.23 -1.38 -5.55
CA CYS A 301 16.41 -0.30 -6.50
C CYS A 301 17.45 -0.69 -7.57
N SER A 302 17.05 -0.65 -8.85
CA SER A 302 17.95 -0.90 -9.98
C SER A 302 19.09 0.12 -10.01
N GLU A 303 18.77 1.41 -9.83
CA GLU A 303 19.70 2.53 -9.76
C GLU A 303 19.63 3.18 -8.37
N TRP A 304 20.40 2.65 -7.41
CA TRP A 304 20.50 3.24 -6.07
C TRP A 304 21.63 4.26 -6.00
N SER A 305 21.28 5.52 -5.72
CA SER A 305 22.25 6.60 -5.50
C SER A 305 21.66 7.64 -4.53
N PRO A 306 21.75 7.41 -3.21
CA PRO A 306 21.15 8.31 -2.24
C PRO A 306 21.86 9.68 -2.21
N PRO A 307 21.16 10.75 -1.82
CA PRO A 307 21.75 12.07 -1.63
C PRO A 307 22.92 12.03 -0.62
N ALA A 308 23.88 12.95 -0.80
CA ALA A 308 25.07 13.04 0.05
C ALA A 308 24.70 13.19 1.54
N GLU A 309 23.59 13.86 1.81
CA GLU A 309 23.01 14.12 3.12
C GLU A 309 22.64 12.85 3.90
N PHE A 310 22.25 11.77 3.20
CA PHE A 310 22.07 10.45 3.84
C PHE A 310 23.41 9.79 4.14
N THR A 311 24.36 9.91 3.21
CA THR A 311 25.66 9.24 3.31
C THR A 311 26.65 9.94 4.25
N GLU A 312 26.45 11.22 4.57
CA GLU A 312 27.31 11.99 5.48
C GLU A 312 27.41 11.33 6.86
N PHE A 313 26.27 10.88 7.40
CA PHE A 313 26.19 10.26 8.72
C PHE A 313 26.18 8.73 8.68
N SER A 314 25.87 8.16 7.52
CA SER A 314 25.94 6.71 7.30
C SER A 314 26.51 6.42 5.91
N PRO A 315 27.86 6.40 5.75
CA PRO A 315 28.49 6.17 4.44
C PRO A 315 28.05 4.86 3.79
N ARG A 316 27.75 3.84 4.61
CA ARG A 316 27.24 2.54 4.16
C ARG A 316 25.86 2.62 3.52
N ALA A 317 25.11 3.71 3.69
CA ALA A 317 23.83 3.90 2.98
C ALA A 317 23.99 3.94 1.45
N SER A 318 25.20 4.23 0.94
CA SER A 318 25.53 4.13 -0.48
C SER A 318 25.75 2.69 -0.97
N GLU A 319 25.93 1.73 -0.06
CA GLU A 319 26.08 0.31 -0.39
C GLU A 319 24.72 -0.22 -0.87
N LYS A 320 24.60 -0.39 -2.19
CA LYS A 320 23.40 -0.93 -2.81
C LYS A 320 23.11 -2.32 -2.25
N LEU A 321 21.86 -2.53 -1.86
CA LEU A 321 21.35 -3.84 -1.48
C LEU A 321 21.34 -4.77 -2.69
N THR A 322 21.81 -6.00 -2.50
CA THR A 322 21.86 -7.03 -3.55
C THR A 322 21.28 -8.34 -3.03
N LEU A 323 20.71 -9.13 -3.94
CA LEU A 323 20.36 -10.52 -3.66
C LEU A 323 21.57 -11.42 -3.95
N ASP A 324 21.64 -12.56 -3.27
CA ASP A 324 22.59 -13.63 -3.55
C ASP A 324 22.23 -14.38 -4.86
N GLU A 325 23.04 -15.38 -5.22
CA GLU A 325 22.82 -16.22 -6.41
C GLU A 325 21.50 -16.99 -6.40
N LYS A 326 20.83 -17.07 -5.24
CA LYS A 326 19.53 -17.74 -5.05
C LYS A 326 18.38 -16.74 -4.99
N GLY A 327 18.63 -15.44 -5.19
CA GLY A 327 17.61 -14.40 -5.10
C GLY A 327 17.21 -14.06 -3.66
N LEU A 328 18.07 -14.33 -2.68
CA LEU A 328 17.83 -14.08 -1.26
C LEU A 328 18.66 -12.90 -0.77
N ILE A 329 18.13 -12.13 0.19
CA ILE A 329 18.98 -11.26 1.01
C ILE A 329 19.79 -12.12 1.98
N ASP A 330 20.99 -11.66 2.37
CA ASP A 330 21.81 -12.36 3.35
C ASP A 330 21.18 -12.33 4.75
N ASP A 331 21.59 -13.28 5.60
CA ASP A 331 21.02 -13.47 6.95
C ASP A 331 21.15 -12.23 7.85
N ALA A 332 22.23 -11.46 7.70
CA ALA A 332 22.47 -10.28 8.53
C ALA A 332 21.57 -9.10 8.11
N THR A 333 21.39 -8.91 6.80
CA THR A 333 20.40 -7.98 6.24
C THR A 333 18.98 -8.39 6.63
N PHE A 334 18.63 -9.68 6.53
CA PHE A 334 17.33 -10.20 6.93
C PHE A 334 17.03 -9.87 8.40
N ALA A 335 17.97 -10.19 9.31
CA ALA A 335 17.83 -9.90 10.74
C ALA A 335 17.72 -8.39 11.02
N THR A 336 18.42 -7.57 10.24
CA THR A 336 18.36 -6.11 10.37
C THR A 336 17.01 -5.54 9.94
N LEU A 337 16.46 -5.98 8.81
CA LEU A 337 15.14 -5.58 8.34
C LEU A 337 14.04 -6.02 9.32
N GLN A 338 14.12 -7.26 9.82
CA GLN A 338 13.19 -7.76 10.83
C GLN A 338 13.22 -6.89 12.10
N LYS A 339 14.41 -6.52 12.56
CA LYS A 339 14.55 -5.63 13.72
C LYS A 339 13.96 -4.25 13.48
N ILE A 340 14.09 -3.69 12.27
CA ILE A 340 13.47 -2.39 11.93
C ILE A 340 11.94 -2.52 11.99
N LEU A 341 11.38 -3.61 11.48
CA LEU A 341 9.93 -3.90 11.50
C LEU A 341 9.37 -4.07 12.92
N GLU A 342 10.15 -4.62 13.84
CA GLU A 342 9.75 -4.82 15.24
C GLU A 342 9.83 -3.52 16.08
N SER A 343 10.38 -2.44 15.52
CA SER A 343 10.61 -1.16 16.19
C SER A 343 9.57 -0.09 15.83
N ASP A 344 9.55 1.01 16.59
CA ASP A 344 8.75 2.20 16.27
C ASP A 344 9.39 2.96 15.09
N ILE A 345 9.01 2.60 13.86
CA ILE A 345 9.58 3.13 12.62
C ILE A 345 9.23 4.60 12.46
N LYS A 346 10.27 5.42 12.28
CA LYS A 346 10.15 6.80 11.83
C LYS A 346 10.75 6.95 10.44
N LEU A 347 10.10 7.79 9.63
CA LEU A 347 10.61 8.15 8.30
C LEU A 347 11.33 9.48 8.34
N TYR A 348 12.46 9.55 7.63
CA TYR A 348 13.27 10.74 7.46
C TYR A 348 13.53 11.00 5.98
N THR A 349 13.47 12.27 5.57
CA THR A 349 13.78 12.73 4.19
C THR A 349 14.69 13.94 4.20
N VAL A 350 15.32 14.22 3.07
CA VAL A 350 16.04 15.49 2.84
C VAL A 350 15.04 16.64 2.78
N LYS A 351 15.35 17.72 3.49
CA LYS A 351 14.47 18.89 3.62
C LYS A 351 14.10 19.49 2.25
N ASN A 352 12.81 19.79 2.07
CA ASN A 352 12.21 20.37 0.86
C ASN A 352 12.28 19.48 -0.40
N GLU A 353 12.68 18.22 -0.26
CA GLU A 353 12.52 17.24 -1.33
C GLU A 353 11.30 16.38 -1.02
N TYR A 354 10.33 16.40 -1.93
CA TYR A 354 9.23 15.46 -1.88
C TYR A 354 9.81 14.05 -1.95
N PRO A 355 9.45 13.11 -1.06
CA PRO A 355 10.38 12.07 -0.65
C PRO A 355 10.55 11.02 -1.74
N MET A 356 11.45 11.31 -2.67
CA MET A 356 12.08 10.33 -3.54
C MET A 356 13.00 9.45 -2.72
N TYR A 357 13.69 10.01 -1.72
CA TYR A 357 14.64 9.30 -0.89
C TYR A 357 14.19 9.30 0.57
N LEU A 358 14.10 8.10 1.15
CA LEU A 358 13.59 7.92 2.50
C LEU A 358 14.53 7.06 3.32
N ARG A 359 14.57 7.35 4.61
CA ARG A 359 15.20 6.49 5.61
C ARG A 359 14.17 6.08 6.65
N ALA A 360 14.01 4.78 6.84
CA ALA A 360 13.25 4.19 7.94
C ALA A 360 14.20 3.81 9.08
N SER A 361 13.97 4.35 10.28
CA SER A 361 14.74 4.03 11.48
C SER A 361 13.98 4.41 12.74
N GLU A 362 14.37 3.86 13.90
CA GLU A 362 13.89 4.30 15.22
C GLU A 362 14.22 5.78 15.51
N SER A 363 15.32 6.29 14.93
CA SER A 363 15.79 7.64 15.21
C SER A 363 16.69 8.15 14.10
N GLN A 364 16.64 9.47 13.87
CA GLN A 364 17.43 10.18 12.86
C GLN A 364 18.94 9.90 12.93
N LEU A 365 19.48 9.61 14.11
CA LEU A 365 20.93 9.41 14.29
C LEU A 365 21.30 7.96 14.60
N LYS A 366 20.34 7.03 14.62
CA LYS A 366 20.60 5.65 15.05
C LYS A 366 20.58 4.68 13.88
N GLU A 367 21.50 3.74 13.95
CA GLU A 367 21.44 2.49 13.20
C GLU A 367 20.79 1.41 14.10
N PRO A 368 20.06 0.44 13.52
CA PRO A 368 19.97 0.15 12.09
C PRO A 368 19.05 1.12 11.32
N SER A 369 19.16 1.11 9.99
CA SER A 369 18.33 1.93 9.10
C SER A 369 18.13 1.23 7.75
N ALA A 370 16.95 1.36 7.17
CA ALA A 370 16.68 0.94 5.80
C ALA A 370 16.39 2.18 4.95
N TYR A 371 16.94 2.20 3.74
CA TYR A 371 16.83 3.33 2.82
C TYR A 371 16.02 2.93 1.61
N PHE A 372 15.11 3.81 1.20
CA PHE A 372 14.15 3.56 0.13
C PHE A 372 14.24 4.65 -0.93
N PHE A 373 13.92 4.27 -2.16
CA PHE A 373 13.70 5.19 -3.27
C PHE A 373 12.29 5.02 -3.82
N ARG A 374 11.65 6.14 -4.11
CA ARG A 374 10.42 6.17 -4.90
C ARG A 374 10.70 6.70 -6.30
N ASP A 375 10.43 5.89 -7.30
CA ASP A 375 10.62 6.25 -8.70
C ASP A 375 9.45 7.11 -9.23
N LYS A 376 9.64 7.69 -10.42
CA LYS A 376 8.68 8.56 -11.12
C LYS A 376 7.37 7.85 -11.46
N ASP A 377 7.40 6.54 -11.66
CA ASP A 377 6.20 5.74 -11.88
C ASP A 377 5.43 5.47 -10.57
N GLY A 378 5.96 5.91 -9.43
CA GLY A 378 5.37 5.78 -8.10
C GLY A 378 5.79 4.51 -7.36
N SER A 379 6.54 3.61 -7.99
CA SER A 379 7.07 2.39 -7.37
C SER A 379 8.04 2.72 -6.23
N LEU A 380 8.03 1.89 -5.19
CA LEU A 380 8.88 2.03 -4.01
C LEU A 380 9.81 0.82 -3.91
N CYS A 381 11.11 1.09 -3.80
CA CYS A 381 12.15 0.06 -3.69
C CYS A 381 13.08 0.33 -2.51
N ILE A 382 13.75 -0.72 -2.03
CA ILE A 382 14.79 -0.69 -1.00
C ILE A 382 16.14 -0.51 -1.71
N GLY A 383 16.83 0.54 -1.33
CA GLY A 383 18.13 0.89 -1.86
C GLY A 383 19.29 0.29 -1.08
N SER A 384 19.24 0.40 0.24
CA SER A 384 20.31 -0.04 1.14
C SER A 384 19.77 -0.35 2.53
N VAL A 385 20.49 -1.21 3.26
CA VAL A 385 20.22 -1.51 4.67
C VAL A 385 21.52 -1.35 5.43
N VAL A 386 21.50 -0.53 6.47
CA VAL A 386 22.65 -0.30 7.33
C VAL A 386 22.40 -0.92 8.69
N GLU A 387 23.31 -1.83 9.06
CA GLU A 387 23.27 -2.60 10.28
C GLU A 387 23.73 -1.79 11.49
N LYS A 388 23.32 -2.22 12.67
CA LYS A 388 23.75 -1.61 13.93
C LYS A 388 25.21 -1.99 14.23
N ARG A 389 26.08 -0.99 14.41
CA ARG A 389 27.44 -1.20 14.94
C ARG A 389 27.48 -1.63 16.39
#